data_AF-A0A356JX29-F1
#
_entry.id   AF-A0A356JX29-F1
#
_cell.length_a   1.000
_cell.length_b   1.000
_cell.length_c   1.000
_cell.angle_alpha   90.00
_cell.angle_beta   90.00
_cell.angle_gamma   90.00
#
_symmetry.space_group_name_H-M   'P 1'
#
loop_
_entity.id
_entity.type
_entity.pdbx_description
1 polymer ?
#
loop_
_entity_poly.entity_id
_entity_poly.type
_entity_poly.pdbx_seq_one_letter_code
_entity_poly.pdbx_strand_id
1 'polypeptide(L)' 'MENKRKTTTSSTVKARYNKKVYDCISVRIPKQTAQEFKEKCARDGVSQAQIIKQAIDAFLKS' A
#
# COMPACT_ATOMS: atom_id res chain seq x y z
N MET A 1 -31.44 26.80 4.69
CA MET A 1 -30.30 26.42 3.82
C MET A 1 -30.50 24.97 3.41
N GLU A 2 -30.83 24.71 2.15
CA GLU A 2 -30.93 23.35 1.60
C GLU A 2 -29.58 22.65 1.70
N ASN A 3 -29.51 21.66 2.58
CA ASN A 3 -28.30 20.91 2.84
C ASN A 3 -28.13 19.88 1.71
N LYS A 4 -27.46 20.27 0.62
CA LYS A 4 -27.14 19.39 -0.52
C LYS A 4 -26.51 18.10 0.02
N ARG A 5 -27.09 16.95 -0.33
CA ARG A 5 -26.61 15.61 0.03
C ARG A 5 -25.13 15.49 -0.34
N LYS A 6 -24.26 15.20 0.64
CA LYS A 6 -22.84 14.96 0.38
C LYS A 6 -22.69 13.69 -0.46
N THR A 7 -22.27 13.84 -1.72
CA THR A 7 -22.00 12.73 -2.66
C THR A 7 -20.64 12.08 -2.42
N THR A 8 -19.75 12.76 -1.68
CA THR A 8 -18.40 12.30 -1.39
C THR A 8 -18.37 11.54 -0.06
N THR A 9 -17.89 10.31 -0.07
CA THR A 9 -17.68 9.55 1.16
C THR A 9 -16.69 10.30 2.05
N SER A 10 -17.08 10.58 3.29
CA SER A 10 -16.21 11.23 4.26
C SER A 10 -14.87 10.49 4.36
N SER A 11 -13.76 11.22 4.49
CA SER A 11 -12.43 10.66 4.73
C SER A 11 -12.42 9.67 5.89
N THR A 12 -13.27 9.90 6.90
CA THR A 12 -13.49 8.99 8.03
C THR A 12 -14.03 7.63 7.59
N VAL A 13 -14.95 7.58 6.61
CA VAL A 13 -15.53 6.32 6.11
C VAL A 13 -14.50 5.54 5.30
N LYS A 14 -13.70 6.22 4.46
CA LYS A 14 -12.60 5.59 3.71
C LYS A 14 -11.54 5.00 4.65
N ALA A 15 -11.14 5.76 5.68
CA ALA A 15 -10.20 5.28 6.69
C ALA A 15 -10.74 4.05 7.43
N ARG A 16 -12.03 4.05 7.79
CA ARG A 16 -12.69 2.94 8.49
C ARG A 16 -12.75 1.68 7.62
N TYR A 17 -13.02 1.82 6.32
CA TYR A 17 -12.96 0.72 5.35
C TYR A 17 -11.54 0.18 5.19
N ASN A 18 -10.56 1.07 5.00
CA ASN A 18 -9.17 0.67 4.82
C ASN A 18 -8.64 -0.13 6.02
N LYS A 19 -8.98 0.29 7.25
CA LYS A 19 -8.64 -0.44 8.48
C LYS A 19 -9.34 -1.79 8.61
N LYS A 20 -10.54 -1.96 8.02
CA LYS A 20 -11.28 -3.23 8.06
C LYS A 20 -10.72 -4.25 7.06
N VAL A 21 -10.30 -3.80 5.88
CA VAL A 21 -9.99 -4.68 4.75
C VAL A 21 -8.49 -4.91 4.58
N TYR A 22 -7.68 -3.92 4.93
CA TYR A 22 -6.23 -3.98 4.74
C TYR A 22 -5.52 -3.92 6.07
N ASP A 23 -4.49 -4.75 6.20
CA ASP A 23 -3.51 -4.64 7.27
C ASP A 23 -2.21 -4.02 6.76
N CYS A 24 -1.49 -3.32 7.62
CA CYS A 24 -0.25 -2.63 7.26
C CYS A 24 0.95 -3.37 7.84
N ILE A 25 1.79 -3.93 6.97
CA ILE A 25 3.04 -4.58 7.38
C ILE A 25 4.17 -3.55 7.25
N SER A 26 4.73 -3.14 8.39
CA SER A 26 5.90 -2.26 8.45
C SER A 26 7.16 -3.07 8.81
N VAL A 27 8.12 -3.14 7.90
CA VAL A 27 9.42 -3.81 8.12
C VAL A 27 10.54 -2.78 8.06
N ARG A 28 11.54 -2.92 8.93
CA ARG A 28 12.76 -2.12 8.89
C ARG A 28 13.84 -2.87 8.11
N ILE A 29 14.37 -2.23 7.08
CA ILE A 29 15.40 -2.77 6.19
C ILE A 29 16.60 -1.82 6.22
N PRO A 30 17.86 -2.32 6.12
CA PRO A 30 19.04 -1.47 5.98
C PRO A 30 18.90 -0.47 4.84
N LYS A 31 19.43 0.74 5.03
CA LYS A 31 19.31 1.85 4.07
C LYS A 31 19.86 1.49 2.68
N GLN A 32 20.97 0.74 2.64
CA GLN A 32 21.58 0.29 1.40
C GLN A 32 20.62 -0.57 0.58
N THR A 33 20.06 -1.61 1.19
CA THR A 33 19.11 -2.51 0.53
C THR A 33 17.82 -1.79 0.12
N ALA A 34 17.34 -0.85 0.93
CA ALA A 34 16.18 -0.04 0.58
C ALA A 34 16.44 0.85 -0.65
N GLN A 35 17.66 1.37 -0.80
CA GLN A 35 18.06 2.19 -1.93
C GLN A 35 18.19 1.35 -3.21
N GLU A 36 18.87 0.19 -3.14
CA GLU A 36 18.97 -0.77 -4.24
C GLU A 36 17.57 -1.23 -4.70
N PHE A 37 16.68 -1.51 -3.75
CA PHE A 37 15.29 -1.90 -4.03
C PHE A 37 14.52 -0.78 -4.73
N LYS A 38 14.68 0.47 -4.27
CA LYS A 38 14.03 1.63 -4.87
C LYS A 38 14.53 1.87 -6.30
N GLU A 39 15.83 1.75 -6.54
CA GLU A 39 16.44 1.90 -7.86
C GLU A 39 15.99 0.80 -8.81
N LYS A 40 15.92 -0.45 -8.34
CA LYS A 40 15.41 -1.58 -9.14
C LYS A 40 13.93 -1.39 -9.49
N CYS A 41 13.09 -1.00 -8.53
CA CYS A 41 11.68 -0.71 -8.80
C CYS A 41 11.51 0.45 -9.79
N ALA A 42 12.32 1.50 -9.69
CA ALA A 42 12.28 2.64 -10.61
C ALA A 42 12.70 2.24 -12.03
N ARG A 43 13.71 1.36 -12.16
CA ARG A 43 14.18 0.85 -13.45
C ARG A 43 13.14 -0.02 -14.15
N ASP A 44 12.51 -0.90 -13.39
CA ASP A 44 11.53 -1.85 -13.92
C ASP A 44 10.15 -1.20 -14.13
N GLY A 45 9.96 0.06 -13.67
CA GLY A 45 8.68 0.77 -13.75
C GLY A 45 7.60 0.17 -12.85
N VAL A 46 7.98 -0.67 -11.88
CA VAL A 46 7.05 -1.40 -11.00
C VAL A 46 6.92 -0.68 -9.67
N SER A 47 5.70 -0.65 -9.11
CA SER A 47 5.49 -0.10 -7.78
C SER A 47 6.16 -0.97 -6.70
N GLN A 48 6.84 -0.33 -5.74
CA GLN A 48 7.47 -1.02 -4.59
C GLN A 48 6.47 -1.93 -3.86
N ALA A 49 5.24 -1.45 -3.67
CA ALA A 49 4.18 -2.20 -3.01
C ALA A 49 3.76 -3.46 -3.79
N GLN A 50 3.81 -3.44 -5.12
CA GLN A 50 3.47 -4.60 -5.94
C GLN A 50 4.51 -5.71 -5.81
N ILE A 51 5.80 -5.38 -5.76
CA ILE A 51 6.85 -6.39 -5.54
C ILE A 51 6.69 -7.01 -4.15
N ILE A 52 6.40 -6.21 -3.12
CA ILE A 52 6.16 -6.74 -1.76
C ILE A 52 4.94 -7.68 -1.74
N LYS A 53 3.83 -7.29 -2.40
CA LYS A 53 2.64 -8.16 -2.52
C LYS A 53 2.96 -9.47 -3.23
N GLN A 54 3.68 -9.42 -4.35
CA GLN A 54 4.09 -10.61 -5.09
C GLN A 54 5.01 -11.52 -4.25
N ALA A 55 5.93 -10.94 -3.49
CA ALA A 55 6.80 -11.68 -2.59
C ALA A 55 6.01 -12.37 -1.46
N ILE A 56 5.02 -11.69 -0.88
CA ILE A 56 4.12 -12.27 0.14
C ILE A 56 3.29 -13.41 -0.48
N ASP A 57 2.68 -13.20 -1.65
CA ASP A 57 1.89 -14.23 -2.33
C ASP A 57 2.74 -15.45 -2.70
N ALA A 58 3.98 -15.24 -3.15
CA ALA A 58 4.92 -16.32 -3.45
C ALA A 58 5.35 -17.08 -2.20
N PHE A 59 5.55 -16.38 -1.08
CA PHE A 59 5.88 -16.99 0.21
C PHE A 59 4.73 -17.86 0.75
N LEU A 60 3.47 -17.41 0.62
CA LEU A 60 2.29 -18.16 1.06
C LEU A 60 1.93 -19.37 0.19
N LYS A 61 2.48 -19.43 -1.04
CA LYS A 61 2.27 -20.57 -1.96
C LYS A 61 3.37 -21.63 -1.87
N SER A 62 4.48 -21.34 -1.17
CA SER A 62 5.52 -22.32 -0.84
C SER A 62 5.11 -23.14 0.39
#